data_AF-A0A961U7C9-F1
#
_entry.id   AF-A0A961U7C9-F1
#
_cell.length_a   1.000
_cell.length_b   1.000
_cell.length_c   1.000
_cell.angle_alpha   90.00
_cell.angle_beta   90.00
_cell.angle_gamma   90.00
#
_symmetry.space_group_name_H-M   'P 1'
#
loop_
_entity.id
_entity.type
_entity.pdbx_description
1 polymer ?
#
loop_
_entity_poly.entity_id
_entity_poly.type
_entity_poly.pdbx_seq_one_letter_code
_entity_poly.pdbx_strand_id
1 'polypeptide(L)'
;MSCNESLSGTVVPTIRIADRLRPGRQHPWQRRDALSVRRRLNVICVSVSGREALHMKRSRTIFVARLLLRAIVLSVLGLCGGLGAPDQARAQAFVCDSADAGESGEFASAGGGGSNFACGTNAIASGASSANTSIGLGFNISAGNDSRNLAVGFGVIAGGNGSSNTGVGTETRASGDNSANVAIGGDLPSSGNFTGADAHGDGTRNVAIGSDSRATGFNSTAIGGIASATHANSAAFGHGATTTRADQQVFGTATNTYTAPGITSAASTSAQGPVTGVVTTDADGNLASDGGALQGQVD
;
A
#
# COMPACT_ATOMS: atom_id res chain seq x y z
N MET A 1 -56.84 -1.73 -21.27
CA MET A 1 -57.57 -2.11 -20.05
C MET A 1 -58.20 -3.48 -20.26
N SER A 2 -57.71 -4.50 -19.57
CA SER A 2 -58.50 -5.67 -19.14
C SER A 2 -57.66 -6.41 -18.09
N CYS A 3 -58.30 -6.91 -17.05
CA CYS A 3 -57.67 -7.56 -15.90
C CYS A 3 -58.19 -8.99 -15.74
N ASN A 4 -57.63 -9.71 -14.76
CA ASN A 4 -58.14 -10.94 -14.14
C ASN A 4 -58.04 -12.26 -14.97
N GLU A 5 -57.81 -13.42 -14.36
CA GLU A 5 -57.57 -13.74 -12.93
C GLU A 5 -56.74 -15.03 -12.77
N SER A 6 -56.21 -15.29 -11.56
CA SER A 6 -55.49 -16.53 -11.24
C SER A 6 -56.07 -17.22 -10.00
N LEU A 7 -56.24 -18.55 -10.07
CA LEU A 7 -56.49 -19.51 -8.98
C LEU A 7 -56.03 -20.89 -9.52
N SER A 8 -55.54 -21.88 -8.78
CA SER A 8 -55.21 -22.07 -7.35
C SER A 8 -54.42 -23.40 -7.22
N GLY A 9 -53.81 -23.71 -6.07
CA GLY A 9 -53.60 -25.12 -5.66
C GLY A 9 -52.17 -25.62 -5.37
N THR A 10 -51.78 -25.57 -4.09
CA THR A 10 -50.63 -26.27 -3.46
C THR A 10 -50.69 -27.80 -3.52
N VAL A 11 -49.53 -28.48 -3.42
CA VAL A 11 -49.17 -29.51 -2.39
C VAL A 11 -47.72 -30.01 -2.59
N VAL A 12 -47.01 -30.31 -1.48
CA VAL A 12 -45.67 -30.93 -1.43
C VAL A 12 -45.76 -32.29 -0.69
N PRO A 13 -44.98 -33.30 -1.08
CA PRO A 13 -44.35 -34.17 -0.08
C PRO A 13 -42.86 -34.52 -0.37
N THR A 14 -42.23 -35.19 0.60
CA THR A 14 -40.77 -35.19 0.84
C THR A 14 -40.07 -36.55 0.68
N ILE A 15 -38.72 -36.53 0.61
CA ILE A 15 -37.74 -37.58 0.98
C ILE A 15 -37.52 -38.77 0.01
N ARG A 16 -36.24 -38.98 -0.37
CA ARG A 16 -35.47 -40.24 -0.14
C ARG A 16 -33.95 -40.04 -0.27
N ILE A 17 -33.20 -40.82 0.52
CA ILE A 17 -31.72 -40.92 0.54
C ILE A 17 -31.32 -42.27 -0.07
N ALA A 18 -30.23 -42.35 -0.85
CA ALA A 18 -29.48 -43.60 -1.09
C ALA A 18 -28.05 -43.33 -1.60
N ASP A 19 -27.09 -44.15 -1.17
CA ASP A 19 -25.65 -44.05 -1.45
C ASP A 19 -25.20 -44.52 -2.86
N ARG A 20 -23.98 -44.14 -3.26
CA ARG A 20 -22.88 -45.09 -3.56
C ARG A 20 -21.50 -44.43 -3.72
N LEU A 21 -20.45 -45.19 -3.39
CA LEU A 21 -19.03 -44.78 -3.31
C LEU A 21 -18.12 -45.60 -4.26
N ARG A 22 -16.88 -45.10 -4.47
CA ARG A 22 -15.60 -45.82 -4.85
C ARG A 22 -15.29 -46.03 -6.36
N PRO A 23 -14.02 -46.29 -6.78
CA PRO A 23 -12.70 -45.90 -6.18
C PRO A 23 -11.53 -45.52 -7.18
N GLY A 24 -10.62 -44.63 -6.74
CA GLY A 24 -9.15 -44.89 -6.58
C GLY A 24 -8.13 -44.90 -7.76
N ARG A 25 -7.03 -44.13 -7.60
CA ARG A 25 -5.58 -44.31 -7.98
C ARG A 25 -4.92 -42.89 -8.00
N GLN A 26 -3.67 -42.58 -7.60
CA GLN A 26 -2.57 -43.27 -6.90
C GLN A 26 -1.64 -42.23 -6.18
N HIS A 27 -0.81 -42.68 -5.21
CA HIS A 27 0.25 -41.94 -4.48
C HIS A 27 1.64 -42.04 -5.22
N PRO A 28 2.82 -41.56 -4.73
CA PRO A 28 3.18 -40.84 -3.47
C PRO A 28 3.98 -39.51 -3.65
N TRP A 29 3.98 -38.56 -2.69
CA TRP A 29 4.99 -38.35 -1.61
C TRP A 29 4.77 -36.92 -1.01
N GLN A 30 5.28 -36.45 0.15
CA GLN A 30 5.71 -37.06 1.42
C GLN A 30 5.61 -36.01 2.58
N ARG A 31 5.09 -36.41 3.76
CA ARG A 31 5.23 -35.86 5.14
C ARG A 31 5.57 -34.36 5.41
N ARG A 32 4.76 -33.76 6.29
CA ARG A 32 5.14 -33.47 7.70
C ARG A 32 3.90 -33.18 8.58
N ASP A 33 3.70 -33.99 9.63
CA ASP A 33 2.54 -33.91 10.53
C ASP A 33 2.78 -33.04 11.77
N ALA A 34 1.69 -32.55 12.36
CA ALA A 34 1.69 -31.66 13.52
C ALA A 34 1.92 -32.37 14.87
N LEU A 35 2.61 -31.69 15.78
CA LEU A 35 2.85 -32.13 17.17
C LEU A 35 1.61 -31.89 18.06
N SER A 36 1.02 -32.96 18.57
CA SER A 36 0.00 -32.93 19.63
C SER A 36 0.61 -33.34 20.97
N VAL A 37 0.71 -32.40 21.92
CA VAL A 37 1.22 -32.68 23.28
C VAL A 37 0.06 -32.97 24.22
N ARG A 38 -0.19 -34.25 24.52
CA ARG A 38 -1.09 -34.67 25.61
C ARG A 38 -0.38 -34.57 26.96
N ARG A 39 -0.81 -33.67 27.85
CA ARG A 39 -0.41 -33.71 29.27
C ARG A 39 -1.16 -34.82 30.02
N ARG A 40 -0.44 -35.63 30.79
CA ARG A 40 -1.01 -36.63 31.71
C ARG A 40 -1.31 -35.96 33.06
N LEU A 41 -2.51 -36.16 33.61
CA LEU A 41 -2.77 -35.99 35.04
C LEU A 41 -2.43 -37.31 35.76
N ASN A 42 -1.55 -37.26 36.75
CA ASN A 42 -1.42 -38.34 37.73
C ASN A 42 -2.26 -37.97 38.96
N VAL A 43 -3.27 -38.78 39.26
CA VAL A 43 -4.01 -38.72 40.53
C VAL A 43 -3.38 -39.72 41.50
N ILE A 44 -2.90 -39.24 42.64
CA ILE A 44 -2.37 -40.09 43.72
C ILE A 44 -3.43 -40.19 44.80
N CYS A 45 -4.04 -41.36 44.96
CA CYS A 45 -4.85 -41.68 46.13
C CYS A 45 -3.93 -42.09 47.29
N VAL A 46 -4.08 -41.46 48.45
CA VAL A 46 -3.49 -41.93 49.71
C VAL A 46 -4.61 -42.37 50.63
N SER A 47 -4.64 -43.67 50.93
CA SER A 47 -5.49 -44.27 51.95
C SER A 47 -4.94 -43.94 53.34
N VAL A 48 -5.81 -43.61 54.29
CA VAL A 48 -5.47 -43.47 55.71
C VAL A 48 -6.35 -44.41 56.53
N SER A 49 -5.79 -45.55 56.92
CA SER A 49 -6.35 -46.40 57.98
C SER A 49 -5.89 -45.89 59.35
N GLY A 50 -6.68 -46.07 60.40
CA GLY A 50 -6.59 -45.25 61.61
C GLY A 50 -6.34 -45.97 62.93
N ARG A 51 -6.64 -45.21 64.01
CA ARG A 51 -6.79 -45.52 65.44
C ARG A 51 -5.76 -44.91 66.41
N GLU A 52 -6.34 -44.06 67.27
CA GLU A 52 -6.14 -43.93 68.72
C GLU A 52 -4.84 -43.30 69.29
N ALA A 53 -4.98 -41.98 69.52
CA ALA A 53 -4.82 -41.30 70.81
C ALA A 53 -3.61 -41.59 71.73
N LEU A 54 -2.80 -40.56 71.97
CA LEU A 54 -2.30 -40.19 73.31
C LEU A 54 -1.83 -38.73 73.36
N HIS A 55 -1.76 -38.19 74.59
CA HIS A 55 -1.42 -36.81 74.95
C HIS A 55 -0.29 -36.12 74.15
N MET A 56 -0.50 -34.86 73.72
CA MET A 56 0.06 -33.68 74.42
C MET A 56 -0.47 -32.34 73.90
N LYS A 57 -0.50 -31.33 74.78
CA LYS A 57 -1.46 -30.21 74.74
C LYS A 57 -0.76 -28.84 74.73
N ARG A 58 -0.01 -28.48 73.66
CA ARG A 58 0.53 -27.10 73.52
C ARG A 58 1.00 -26.58 72.14
N SER A 59 0.88 -27.33 71.03
CA SER A 59 1.42 -26.89 69.72
C SER A 59 0.40 -26.39 68.68
N ARG A 60 -0.91 -26.61 68.88
CA ARG A 60 -1.93 -26.34 67.84
C ARG A 60 -2.29 -24.86 67.68
N THR A 61 -2.10 -24.02 68.70
CA THR A 61 -2.49 -22.60 68.68
C THR A 61 -1.66 -21.75 67.70
N ILE A 62 -0.35 -22.03 67.61
CA ILE A 62 0.57 -21.30 66.72
C ILE A 62 0.32 -21.67 65.24
N PHE A 63 -0.04 -22.93 64.97
CA PHE A 63 -0.33 -23.40 63.61
C PHE A 63 -1.65 -22.82 63.06
N VAL A 64 -2.70 -22.75 63.88
CA VAL A 64 -3.99 -22.17 63.46
C VAL A 64 -3.88 -20.66 63.24
N ALA A 65 -3.14 -19.93 64.09
CA ALA A 65 -2.89 -18.50 63.89
C ALA A 65 -2.15 -18.19 62.58
N ARG A 66 -1.12 -18.98 62.22
CA ARG A 66 -0.38 -18.83 60.95
C ARG A 66 -1.21 -19.21 59.71
N LEU A 67 -2.20 -20.10 59.86
CA LEU A 67 -3.09 -20.49 58.76
C LEU A 67 -4.16 -19.42 58.50
N LEU A 68 -4.75 -18.85 59.56
CA LEU A 68 -5.74 -17.77 59.44
C LEU A 68 -5.12 -16.48 58.87
N LEU A 69 -3.89 -16.13 59.26
CA LEU A 69 -3.21 -14.95 58.71
C LEU A 69 -2.92 -15.09 57.21
N ARG A 70 -2.65 -16.32 56.72
CA ARG A 70 -2.50 -16.58 55.28
C ARG A 70 -3.83 -16.52 54.51
N ALA A 71 -4.94 -16.92 55.13
CA ALA A 71 -6.26 -16.84 54.52
C ALA A 71 -6.74 -15.39 54.32
N ILE A 72 -6.46 -14.50 55.28
CA ILE A 72 -6.83 -13.08 55.20
C ILE A 72 -5.98 -12.32 54.16
N VAL A 73 -4.70 -12.67 54.00
CA VAL A 73 -3.87 -12.11 52.92
C VAL A 73 -4.36 -12.57 51.54
N LEU A 74 -4.91 -13.78 51.42
CA LEU A 74 -5.48 -14.27 50.16
C LEU A 74 -6.82 -13.64 49.77
N SER A 75 -7.63 -13.16 50.73
CA SER A 75 -8.92 -12.53 50.41
C SER A 75 -8.79 -11.05 50.00
N VAL A 76 -7.76 -10.34 50.46
CA VAL A 76 -7.48 -8.95 50.04
C VAL A 76 -6.93 -8.88 48.60
N LEU A 77 -6.21 -9.91 48.15
CA LEU A 77 -5.76 -10.06 46.76
C LEU A 77 -6.87 -10.50 45.78
N GLY A 78 -8.07 -10.85 46.28
CA GLY A 78 -9.20 -11.28 45.47
C GLY A 78 -10.09 -10.15 44.93
N LEU A 79 -9.88 -8.90 45.35
CA LEU A 79 -10.80 -7.78 45.07
C LEU A 79 -10.28 -6.78 44.00
N CYS A 80 -9.54 -7.28 43.01
CA CYS A 80 -9.24 -6.55 41.77
C CYS A 80 -9.66 -7.32 40.49
N GLY A 81 -10.50 -8.34 40.60
CA GLY A 81 -11.12 -9.03 39.46
C GLY A 81 -12.22 -8.22 38.75
N GLY A 82 -12.05 -6.89 38.67
CA GLY A 82 -13.09 -5.92 38.32
C GLY A 82 -12.63 -4.84 37.34
N LEU A 83 -11.65 -5.16 36.49
CA LEU A 83 -11.40 -4.47 35.24
C LEU A 83 -11.46 -5.53 34.15
N GLY A 84 -12.28 -5.29 33.12
CA GLY A 84 -12.23 -6.13 31.93
C GLY A 84 -10.79 -6.17 31.42
N ALA A 85 -10.33 -7.33 30.96
CA ALA A 85 -9.22 -7.31 30.03
C ALA A 85 -9.64 -6.34 28.91
N PRO A 86 -8.87 -5.27 28.61
CA PRO A 86 -9.14 -4.53 27.41
C PRO A 86 -9.12 -5.56 26.28
N ASP A 87 -10.15 -5.53 25.41
CA ASP A 87 -10.16 -6.31 24.17
C ASP A 87 -8.75 -6.25 23.60
N GLN A 88 -8.13 -7.40 23.34
CA GLN A 88 -6.73 -7.45 22.93
C GLN A 88 -6.55 -6.51 21.75
N ALA A 89 -6.00 -5.32 22.05
CA ALA A 89 -5.91 -4.28 21.07
C ALA A 89 -5.03 -4.86 19.99
N ARG A 90 -5.60 -5.04 18.80
CA ARG A 90 -4.83 -5.39 17.60
C ARG A 90 -4.03 -4.16 17.20
N ALA A 91 -3.11 -3.77 18.08
CA ALA A 91 -2.00 -2.90 17.81
C ALA A 91 -1.12 -3.65 16.81
N GLN A 92 -1.53 -3.58 15.54
CA GLN A 92 -0.63 -3.64 14.42
C GLN A 92 0.33 -2.46 14.57
N ALA A 93 1.36 -2.69 15.40
CA ALA A 93 2.39 -1.73 15.72
C ALA A 93 3.15 -1.44 14.43
N PHE A 94 2.88 -0.28 13.84
CA PHE A 94 3.76 0.30 12.85
C PHE A 94 5.05 0.65 13.59
N VAL A 95 6.04 -0.23 13.51
CA VAL A 95 7.38 0.04 14.01
C VAL A 95 7.97 1.10 13.09
N CYS A 96 8.27 2.26 13.67
CA CYS A 96 9.12 3.24 13.03
C CYS A 96 10.54 3.12 13.58
N ASP A 97 11.50 3.47 12.73
CA ASP A 97 12.90 3.65 13.03
C ASP A 97 13.34 5.03 12.52
N SER A 98 14.25 5.65 13.25
CA SER A 98 14.84 6.96 12.94
C SER A 98 16.33 6.86 13.17
N ALA A 99 17.14 7.46 12.30
CA ALA A 99 18.55 7.14 12.14
C ALA A 99 19.47 7.47 13.33
N ASP A 100 19.35 6.68 14.40
CA ASP A 100 20.37 6.40 15.40
C ASP A 100 21.19 5.18 14.93
N ALA A 101 22.49 5.17 15.19
CA ALA A 101 23.38 4.18 14.61
C ALA A 101 23.29 2.80 15.28
N GLY A 102 22.47 1.88 14.74
CA GLY A 102 22.63 0.45 15.04
C GLY A 102 21.45 -0.51 14.85
N GLU A 103 20.22 -0.03 14.66
CA GLU A 103 19.03 -0.90 14.75
C GLU A 103 18.69 -1.61 13.42
N SER A 104 19.30 -2.78 13.20
CA SER A 104 18.91 -3.69 12.10
C SER A 104 17.90 -4.74 12.58
N GLY A 105 16.60 -4.46 12.43
CA GLY A 105 15.51 -5.39 12.74
C GLY A 105 14.61 -5.70 11.54
N GLU A 106 13.80 -6.77 11.63
CA GLU A 106 12.88 -7.25 10.57
C GLU A 106 11.67 -6.32 10.29
N PHE A 107 11.68 -5.08 10.80
CA PHE A 107 10.53 -4.18 10.80
C PHE A 107 10.77 -2.92 9.97
N ALA A 108 11.48 -1.92 10.48
CA ALA A 108 11.88 -0.74 9.73
C ALA A 108 13.38 -0.49 9.95
N SER A 109 14.07 0.17 9.01
CA SER A 109 15.49 0.48 9.13
C SER A 109 15.83 1.86 8.56
N ALA A 110 16.34 2.73 9.42
CA ALA A 110 16.81 4.08 9.12
C ALA A 110 18.34 4.15 9.29
N GLY A 111 19.09 4.01 8.19
CA GLY A 111 20.54 3.87 8.21
C GLY A 111 21.32 5.05 7.62
N GLY A 112 22.62 5.12 7.92
CA GLY A 112 23.60 5.97 7.21
C GLY A 112 24.01 7.29 7.88
N GLY A 113 23.44 7.64 9.05
CA GLY A 113 23.88 8.81 9.83
C GLY A 113 23.36 10.17 9.35
N GLY A 114 22.28 10.17 8.57
CA GLY A 114 21.47 11.36 8.28
C GLY A 114 20.25 11.48 9.21
N SER A 115 19.26 12.30 8.84
CA SER A 115 17.93 12.38 9.48
C SER A 115 16.93 11.46 8.80
N ASN A 116 17.34 10.23 8.49
CA ASN A 116 16.50 9.27 7.77
C ASN A 116 15.39 8.73 8.69
N PHE A 117 14.21 8.49 8.11
CA PHE A 117 13.02 7.99 8.82
C PHE A 117 12.38 6.85 8.04
N ALA A 118 12.26 5.68 8.67
CA ALA A 118 11.61 4.51 8.11
C ALA A 118 10.43 4.10 8.99
N CYS A 119 9.25 3.77 8.43
CA CYS A 119 8.16 3.27 9.25
C CYS A 119 7.26 2.25 8.54
N GLY A 120 7.04 1.11 9.20
CA GLY A 120 6.28 -0.03 8.68
C GLY A 120 7.16 -1.15 8.13
N THR A 121 6.58 -2.33 7.94
CA THR A 121 7.30 -3.58 7.67
C THR A 121 8.09 -3.57 6.36
N ASN A 122 9.38 -3.82 6.48
CA ASN A 122 10.41 -3.71 5.45
C ASN A 122 10.56 -2.29 4.87
N ALA A 123 10.18 -1.23 5.59
CA ALA A 123 10.51 0.13 5.21
C ALA A 123 12.01 0.39 5.45
N ILE A 124 12.71 0.84 4.41
CA ILE A 124 14.15 1.15 4.44
C ILE A 124 14.31 2.62 4.07
N ALA A 125 14.97 3.39 4.93
CA ALA A 125 15.42 4.76 4.65
C ALA A 125 16.94 4.85 4.87
N SER A 126 17.74 5.16 3.85
CA SER A 126 19.20 5.00 3.97
C SER A 126 20.04 6.03 3.23
N GLY A 127 21.22 6.35 3.80
CA GLY A 127 22.30 7.08 3.16
C GLY A 127 23.01 8.07 4.07
N ALA A 128 24.20 8.51 3.66
CA ALA A 128 24.99 9.51 4.36
C ALA A 128 24.44 10.92 4.15
N SER A 129 24.42 11.74 5.21
CA SER A 129 24.00 13.15 5.16
C SER A 129 22.60 13.41 4.57
N SER A 130 21.73 12.40 4.49
CA SER A 130 20.41 12.49 3.87
C SER A 130 19.27 12.68 4.87
N ALA A 131 18.08 13.00 4.36
CA ALA A 131 16.82 13.03 5.11
C ALA A 131 15.75 12.26 4.32
N ASN A 132 16.07 11.02 3.97
CA ASN A 132 15.22 10.10 3.24
C ASN A 132 14.10 9.59 4.15
N THR A 133 12.87 9.57 3.63
CA THR A 133 11.66 9.14 4.33
C THR A 133 11.06 7.94 3.61
N SER A 134 10.80 6.84 4.32
CA SER A 134 10.17 5.63 3.80
C SER A 134 9.03 5.20 4.72
N ILE A 135 7.78 5.13 4.22
CA ILE A 135 6.60 4.86 5.03
C ILE A 135 5.70 3.83 4.34
N GLY A 136 5.39 2.72 5.02
CA GLY A 136 4.42 1.72 4.59
C GLY A 136 4.95 0.30 4.68
N LEU A 137 4.43 -0.61 3.84
CA LEU A 137 4.71 -2.05 3.91
C LEU A 137 5.41 -2.58 2.65
N GLY A 138 5.97 -3.79 2.71
CA GLY A 138 6.31 -4.55 1.50
C GLY A 138 7.53 -4.05 0.73
N PHE A 139 8.62 -3.73 1.44
CA PHE A 139 9.89 -3.26 0.86
C PHE A 139 9.81 -1.85 0.22
N ASN A 140 9.29 -0.86 0.96
CA ASN A 140 9.47 0.54 0.56
C ASN A 140 10.93 0.97 0.79
N ILE A 141 11.57 1.53 -0.22
CA ILE A 141 12.97 1.96 -0.18
C ILE A 141 13.04 3.46 -0.47
N SER A 142 13.62 4.21 0.46
CA SER A 142 14.00 5.62 0.26
C SER A 142 15.51 5.77 0.49
N ALA A 143 16.31 5.84 -0.56
CA ALA A 143 17.76 5.62 -0.45
C ALA A 143 18.58 6.65 -1.23
N GLY A 144 19.74 7.05 -0.68
CA GLY A 144 20.66 7.99 -1.32
C GLY A 144 21.51 8.78 -0.33
N ASN A 145 22.74 9.11 -0.72
CA ASN A 145 23.58 10.07 0.01
C ASN A 145 23.17 11.51 -0.35
N ASP A 146 23.28 12.45 0.59
CA ASP A 146 22.98 13.88 0.39
C ASP A 146 21.56 14.18 -0.17
N SER A 147 20.62 13.24 -0.02
CA SER A 147 19.31 13.24 -0.66
C SER A 147 18.14 13.51 0.32
N ARG A 148 16.95 13.76 -0.24
CA ARG A 148 15.67 13.93 0.48
C ARG A 148 14.57 13.16 -0.24
N ASN A 149 14.79 11.87 -0.42
CA ASN A 149 13.86 10.99 -1.11
C ASN A 149 12.65 10.65 -0.23
N LEU A 150 11.49 10.44 -0.83
CA LEU A 150 10.23 10.13 -0.14
C LEU A 150 9.57 8.91 -0.80
N ALA A 151 9.43 7.80 -0.07
CA ALA A 151 8.69 6.62 -0.48
C ALA A 151 7.49 6.42 0.45
N VAL A 152 6.25 6.39 -0.08
CA VAL A 152 5.04 6.19 0.73
C VAL A 152 4.09 5.18 0.08
N GLY A 153 3.89 4.01 0.69
CA GLY A 153 2.85 3.06 0.29
C GLY A 153 3.24 1.58 0.41
N PHE A 154 3.22 0.85 -0.70
CA PHE A 154 3.59 -0.57 -0.76
C PHE A 154 4.63 -0.81 -1.86
N GLY A 155 5.82 -1.32 -1.53
CA GLY A 155 6.86 -1.64 -2.53
C GLY A 155 7.43 -0.44 -3.30
N VAL A 156 7.28 0.79 -2.79
CA VAL A 156 7.72 2.01 -3.45
C VAL A 156 9.24 2.15 -3.43
N ILE A 157 9.83 2.59 -4.55
CA ILE A 157 11.26 2.92 -4.65
C ILE A 157 11.42 4.42 -4.91
N ALA A 158 12.02 5.14 -3.96
CA ALA A 158 12.46 6.54 -4.08
C ALA A 158 13.98 6.63 -3.89
N GLY A 159 14.77 6.67 -4.98
CA GLY A 159 16.21 6.39 -4.90
C GLY A 159 17.13 7.34 -5.66
N GLY A 160 18.28 7.69 -5.09
CA GLY A 160 19.40 8.35 -5.78
C GLY A 160 20.21 9.30 -4.88
N ASN A 161 21.48 9.52 -5.23
CA ASN A 161 22.38 10.44 -4.54
C ASN A 161 22.11 11.89 -4.93
N GLY A 162 22.16 12.81 -3.97
CA GLY A 162 21.92 14.24 -4.19
C GLY A 162 20.55 14.57 -4.79
N SER A 163 19.56 13.68 -4.62
CA SER A 163 18.24 13.77 -5.25
C SER A 163 17.11 14.09 -4.26
N SER A 164 15.93 14.39 -4.80
CA SER A 164 14.70 14.71 -4.07
C SER A 164 13.51 13.98 -4.69
N ASN A 165 13.67 12.68 -4.93
CA ASN A 165 12.71 11.84 -5.63
C ASN A 165 11.53 11.46 -4.72
N THR A 166 10.30 11.49 -5.24
CA THR A 166 9.06 11.22 -4.51
C THR A 166 8.25 10.11 -5.17
N GLY A 167 8.18 8.94 -4.53
CA GLY A 167 7.29 7.83 -4.90
C GLY A 167 6.10 7.72 -3.93
N VAL A 168 4.88 7.61 -4.45
CA VAL A 168 3.66 7.44 -3.64
C VAL A 168 2.69 6.44 -4.27
N GLY A 169 2.37 5.38 -3.52
CA GLY A 169 1.33 4.40 -3.86
C GLY A 169 1.84 2.96 -3.88
N THR A 170 1.52 2.20 -4.93
CA THR A 170 1.87 0.77 -5.03
C THR A 170 2.94 0.53 -6.10
N GLU A 171 4.05 -0.07 -5.69
CA GLU A 171 5.21 -0.50 -6.50
C GLU A 171 5.93 0.62 -7.27
N THR A 172 5.47 1.87 -7.13
CA THR A 172 5.94 3.04 -7.89
C THR A 172 7.44 3.29 -7.76
N ARG A 173 8.07 3.73 -8.85
CA ARG A 173 9.50 4.04 -8.92
C ARG A 173 9.74 5.51 -9.24
N ALA A 174 10.34 6.24 -8.30
CA ALA A 174 10.90 7.57 -8.49
C ALA A 174 12.43 7.51 -8.29
N SER A 175 13.25 7.54 -9.34
CA SER A 175 14.70 7.28 -9.16
C SER A 175 15.66 8.01 -10.09
N GLY A 176 16.88 8.26 -9.62
CA GLY A 176 17.96 8.90 -10.35
C GLY A 176 18.89 9.69 -9.43
N ASP A 177 20.17 9.74 -9.77
CA ASP A 177 21.14 10.61 -9.10
C ASP A 177 20.94 12.06 -9.57
N ASN A 178 21.10 13.02 -8.65
CA ASN A 178 20.90 14.46 -8.85
C ASN A 178 19.52 14.86 -9.45
N SER A 179 18.50 14.01 -9.30
CA SER A 179 17.16 14.21 -9.87
C SER A 179 16.12 14.71 -8.86
N ALA A 180 14.95 15.12 -9.36
CA ALA A 180 13.75 15.38 -8.58
C ALA A 180 12.53 14.79 -9.30
N ASN A 181 12.50 13.46 -9.39
CA ASN A 181 11.49 12.68 -10.08
C ASN A 181 10.29 12.40 -9.15
N VAL A 182 9.08 12.44 -9.69
CA VAL A 182 7.83 12.24 -8.95
C VAL A 182 7.04 11.11 -9.61
N ALA A 183 6.76 10.04 -8.88
CA ALA A 183 5.95 8.90 -9.32
C ALA A 183 4.78 8.70 -8.35
N ILE A 184 3.53 8.83 -8.82
CA ILE A 184 2.33 8.71 -8.00
C ILE A 184 1.33 7.79 -8.70
N GLY A 185 1.02 6.63 -8.13
CA GLY A 185 0.12 5.67 -8.76
C GLY A 185 0.15 4.28 -8.15
N GLY A 186 -0.15 3.26 -8.94
CA GLY A 186 -0.13 1.86 -8.52
C GLY A 186 0.06 0.93 -9.71
N ASP A 187 0.44 -0.32 -9.48
CA ASP A 187 0.33 -1.38 -10.48
C ASP A 187 -1.14 -1.55 -10.94
N LEU A 188 -1.35 -1.91 -12.21
CA LEU A 188 -2.63 -2.42 -12.71
C LEU A 188 -2.58 -3.96 -12.76
N PRO A 189 -3.45 -4.68 -12.01
CA PRO A 189 -3.45 -6.16 -11.99
C PRO A 189 -3.62 -6.88 -13.34
N SER A 190 -3.90 -6.14 -14.41
CA SER A 190 -4.10 -6.61 -15.78
C SER A 190 -2.92 -6.34 -16.73
N SER A 191 -1.90 -5.55 -16.34
CA SER A 191 -0.86 -5.08 -17.26
C SER A 191 0.34 -6.03 -17.41
N GLY A 192 0.50 -6.97 -16.47
CA GLY A 192 1.31 -8.19 -16.62
C GLY A 192 2.83 -8.02 -16.53
N ASN A 193 3.37 -6.80 -16.48
CA ASN A 193 4.79 -6.51 -16.27
C ASN A 193 5.08 -5.03 -15.92
N PHE A 194 4.53 -4.46 -14.85
CA PHE A 194 4.77 -3.05 -14.49
C PHE A 194 4.96 -2.84 -12.98
N THR A 195 5.77 -1.83 -12.62
CA THR A 195 6.11 -1.45 -11.25
C THR A 195 5.36 -0.17 -10.87
N GLY A 196 4.04 -0.18 -11.07
CA GLY A 196 3.19 1.01 -10.98
C GLY A 196 3.72 2.22 -11.77
N ALA A 197 3.48 3.43 -11.23
CA ALA A 197 3.99 4.67 -11.83
C ALA A 197 5.53 4.71 -11.79
N ASP A 198 6.17 5.07 -12.92
CA ASP A 198 7.61 5.03 -13.13
C ASP A 198 8.14 6.38 -13.65
N ALA A 199 8.81 7.14 -12.79
CA ALA A 199 9.54 8.35 -13.12
C ALA A 199 11.03 8.19 -12.81
N HIS A 200 11.88 7.99 -13.82
CA HIS A 200 13.31 7.83 -13.58
C HIS A 200 14.24 8.46 -14.62
N GLY A 201 15.46 8.73 -14.17
CA GLY A 201 16.58 9.26 -14.95
C GLY A 201 17.52 10.11 -14.07
N ASP A 202 18.81 10.10 -14.38
CA ASP A 202 19.79 10.93 -13.67
C ASP A 202 19.72 12.39 -14.13
N GLY A 203 19.79 13.33 -13.19
CA GLY A 203 19.66 14.77 -13.44
C GLY A 203 18.27 15.24 -13.90
N THR A 204 17.27 14.35 -13.95
CA THR A 204 15.94 14.64 -14.49
C THR A 204 14.95 15.21 -13.47
N ARG A 205 13.82 15.72 -13.97
CA ARG A 205 12.67 16.23 -13.19
C ARG A 205 11.37 15.67 -13.76
N ASN A 206 11.29 14.35 -13.79
CA ASN A 206 10.23 13.61 -14.47
C ASN A 206 9.02 13.45 -13.56
N VAL A 207 7.81 13.48 -14.13
CA VAL A 207 6.55 13.38 -13.38
C VAL A 207 5.68 12.29 -14.00
N ALA A 208 5.49 11.17 -13.30
CA ALA A 208 4.57 10.09 -13.68
C ALA A 208 3.41 10.04 -12.66
N ILE A 209 2.18 10.32 -13.11
CA ILE A 209 0.98 10.32 -12.26
C ILE A 209 -0.10 9.45 -12.90
N GLY A 210 -0.47 8.37 -12.23
CA GLY A 210 -1.44 7.38 -12.69
C GLY A 210 -0.85 5.97 -12.73
N SER A 211 -1.72 4.95 -12.65
CA SER A 211 -1.27 3.56 -12.64
C SER A 211 -0.55 3.18 -13.92
N ASP A 212 0.63 2.57 -13.81
CA ASP A 212 1.55 2.25 -14.92
C ASP A 212 1.91 3.45 -15.83
N SER A 213 1.79 4.69 -15.33
CA SER A 213 2.28 5.88 -16.04
C SER A 213 3.81 5.90 -16.07
N ARG A 214 4.41 6.37 -17.15
CA ARG A 214 5.87 6.30 -17.39
C ARG A 214 6.44 7.62 -17.89
N ALA A 215 7.31 8.24 -17.10
CA ALA A 215 8.03 9.47 -17.42
C ALA A 215 9.56 9.23 -17.35
N THR A 216 10.16 8.88 -18.48
CA THR A 216 11.59 8.52 -18.56
C THR A 216 12.38 9.33 -19.58
N GLY A 217 11.74 10.25 -20.29
CA GLY A 217 12.44 11.28 -21.06
C GLY A 217 12.98 12.37 -20.13
N PHE A 218 14.07 13.05 -20.49
CA PHE A 218 14.63 14.14 -19.67
C PHE A 218 13.61 15.28 -19.49
N ASN A 219 13.21 15.60 -18.25
CA ASN A 219 12.15 16.57 -17.92
C ASN A 219 10.78 16.22 -18.52
N SER A 220 10.42 14.92 -18.56
CA SER A 220 9.16 14.46 -19.15
C SER A 220 7.99 14.40 -18.14
N THR A 221 6.75 14.50 -18.62
CA THR A 221 5.54 14.46 -17.77
C THR A 221 4.49 13.50 -18.35
N ALA A 222 4.13 12.43 -17.64
CA ALA A 222 3.06 11.50 -17.99
C ALA A 222 1.95 11.55 -16.93
N ILE A 223 0.75 11.98 -17.30
CA ILE A 223 -0.41 12.08 -16.41
C ILE A 223 -1.58 11.31 -17.01
N GLY A 224 -2.04 10.28 -16.30
CA GLY A 224 -3.04 9.32 -16.75
C GLY A 224 -2.50 7.89 -16.64
N GLY A 225 -3.37 6.92 -16.35
CA GLY A 225 -2.92 5.53 -16.29
C GLY A 225 -2.37 5.07 -17.65
N ILE A 226 -1.26 4.36 -17.69
CA ILE A 226 -0.56 3.92 -18.91
C ILE A 226 -0.16 5.11 -19.84
N ALA A 227 -0.08 6.34 -19.32
CA ALA A 227 0.46 7.47 -20.08
C ALA A 227 1.99 7.33 -20.22
N SER A 228 2.56 7.68 -21.38
CA SER A 228 3.96 7.43 -21.72
C SER A 228 4.68 8.67 -22.29
N ALA A 229 5.55 9.25 -21.48
CA ALA A 229 6.41 10.38 -21.83
C ALA A 229 7.89 9.94 -21.75
N THR A 230 8.38 9.30 -22.82
CA THR A 230 9.74 8.73 -22.88
C THR A 230 10.75 9.62 -23.61
N HIS A 231 10.34 10.80 -24.06
CA HIS A 231 11.16 11.72 -24.86
C HIS A 231 11.51 13.00 -24.07
N ALA A 232 12.64 13.64 -24.40
CA ALA A 232 13.07 14.85 -23.69
C ALA A 232 12.04 15.98 -23.83
N ASN A 233 11.80 16.72 -22.73
CA ASN A 233 10.85 17.82 -22.61
C ASN A 233 9.41 17.51 -23.06
N SER A 234 9.04 16.23 -23.18
CA SER A 234 7.73 15.81 -23.68
C SER A 234 6.71 15.62 -22.56
N ALA A 235 5.43 15.83 -22.86
CA ALA A 235 4.35 15.56 -21.94
C ALA A 235 3.20 14.78 -22.59
N ALA A 236 2.59 13.88 -21.82
CA ALA A 236 1.43 13.07 -22.20
C ALA A 236 0.33 13.21 -21.14
N PHE A 237 -0.83 13.74 -21.52
CA PHE A 237 -1.96 14.00 -20.63
C PHE A 237 -3.19 13.20 -21.07
N GLY A 238 -3.44 12.05 -20.44
CA GLY A 238 -4.60 11.19 -20.69
C GLY A 238 -4.27 9.70 -20.50
N HIS A 239 -5.29 8.87 -20.28
CA HIS A 239 -5.10 7.42 -20.21
C HIS A 239 -4.59 6.88 -21.55
N GLY A 240 -3.44 6.19 -21.55
CA GLY A 240 -2.77 5.71 -22.76
C GLY A 240 -2.15 6.79 -23.67
N ALA A 241 -2.18 8.07 -23.26
CA ALA A 241 -1.55 9.15 -24.04
C ALA A 241 -0.05 8.89 -24.18
N THR A 242 0.51 8.98 -25.40
CA THR A 242 1.89 8.59 -25.68
C THR A 242 2.59 9.63 -26.54
N THR A 243 3.77 10.08 -26.09
CA THR A 243 4.67 10.94 -26.89
C THR A 243 5.49 10.12 -27.86
N THR A 244 5.78 10.67 -29.04
CA THR A 244 6.54 10.02 -30.13
C THR A 244 7.81 10.77 -30.52
N ARG A 245 8.05 11.95 -29.94
CA ARG A 245 9.25 12.78 -30.17
C ARG A 245 9.52 13.73 -29.01
N ALA A 246 10.73 14.32 -28.99
CA ALA A 246 11.12 15.35 -28.04
C ALA A 246 10.25 16.62 -28.19
N ASP A 247 10.17 17.40 -27.10
CA ASP A 247 9.45 18.68 -26.98
C ASP A 247 7.92 18.60 -27.26
N GLN A 248 7.38 17.40 -27.48
CA GLN A 248 5.98 17.18 -27.83
C GLN A 248 5.07 17.24 -26.59
N GLN A 249 3.99 18.01 -26.69
CA GLN A 249 2.88 17.99 -25.74
C GLN A 249 1.71 17.21 -26.36
N VAL A 250 1.30 16.10 -25.76
CA VAL A 250 0.21 15.22 -26.22
C VAL A 250 -0.94 15.29 -25.22
N PHE A 251 -2.13 15.58 -25.71
CA PHE A 251 -3.37 15.57 -24.93
C PHE A 251 -4.26 14.44 -25.46
N GLY A 252 -4.56 13.45 -24.64
CA GLY A 252 -5.37 12.30 -25.01
C GLY A 252 -4.73 11.34 -26.02
N THR A 253 -5.59 10.69 -26.80
CA THR A 253 -5.31 9.68 -27.82
C THR A 253 -6.17 9.95 -29.06
N ALA A 254 -5.95 9.18 -30.14
CA ALA A 254 -6.69 9.33 -31.40
C ALA A 254 -8.23 9.16 -31.29
N THR A 255 -8.76 8.61 -30.19
CA THR A 255 -10.20 8.43 -29.96
C THR A 255 -10.83 9.47 -29.04
N ASN A 256 -10.06 10.44 -28.54
CA ASN A 256 -10.56 11.48 -27.64
C ASN A 256 -11.19 12.66 -28.40
N THR A 257 -12.17 13.31 -27.77
CA THR A 257 -12.72 14.60 -28.19
C THR A 257 -12.16 15.73 -27.32
N TYR A 258 -12.00 16.92 -27.91
CA TYR A 258 -11.43 18.08 -27.24
C TYR A 258 -12.50 19.16 -27.02
N THR A 259 -12.64 19.62 -25.78
CA THR A 259 -13.57 20.70 -25.40
C THR A 259 -12.85 21.73 -24.56
N ALA A 260 -12.68 22.93 -25.10
CA ALA A 260 -12.06 24.07 -24.42
C ALA A 260 -13.10 25.21 -24.29
N PRO A 261 -14.02 25.14 -23.31
CA PRO A 261 -15.21 25.98 -23.27
C PRO A 261 -14.91 27.47 -23.04
N GLY A 262 -13.70 27.81 -22.57
CA GLY A 262 -13.26 29.20 -22.39
C GLY A 262 -12.99 29.95 -23.70
N ILE A 263 -12.71 29.26 -24.81
CA ILE A 263 -12.27 29.89 -26.08
C ILE A 263 -13.28 30.92 -26.61
N THR A 264 -14.58 30.64 -26.48
CA THR A 264 -15.67 31.52 -26.95
C THR A 264 -16.16 32.52 -25.89
N SER A 265 -15.52 32.58 -24.73
CA SER A 265 -15.92 33.48 -23.65
C SER A 265 -15.49 34.92 -23.90
N ALA A 266 -16.33 35.88 -23.51
CA ALA A 266 -16.00 37.31 -23.60
C ALA A 266 -14.70 37.69 -22.82
N ALA A 267 -14.38 36.94 -21.75
CA ALA A 267 -13.12 37.08 -21.04
C ALA A 267 -11.93 36.65 -21.92
N SER A 268 -12.02 35.53 -22.63
CA SER A 268 -10.98 35.11 -23.58
C SER A 268 -10.85 36.08 -24.75
N THR A 269 -11.96 36.56 -25.32
CA THR A 269 -11.94 37.55 -26.41
C THR A 269 -11.35 38.90 -25.98
N SER A 270 -11.56 39.34 -24.73
CA SER A 270 -10.97 40.58 -24.21
C SER A 270 -9.50 40.44 -23.79
N ALA A 271 -9.05 39.23 -23.46
CA ALA A 271 -7.64 38.92 -23.21
C ALA A 271 -6.84 38.66 -24.50
N GLN A 272 -7.52 38.37 -25.62
CA GLN A 272 -6.89 38.15 -26.91
C GLN A 272 -6.36 39.46 -27.49
N GLY A 273 -5.09 39.45 -27.92
CA GLY A 273 -4.49 40.56 -28.66
C GLY A 273 -4.97 40.62 -30.13
N PRO A 274 -4.31 41.42 -30.98
CA PRO A 274 -4.57 41.43 -32.41
C PRO A 274 -4.49 40.01 -33.01
N VAL A 275 -5.45 39.65 -33.86
CA VAL A 275 -5.48 38.34 -34.52
C VAL A 275 -4.46 38.33 -35.66
N THR A 276 -3.51 37.38 -35.62
CA THR A 276 -2.39 37.27 -36.58
C THR A 276 -2.50 36.09 -37.55
N GLY A 277 -3.54 35.26 -37.43
CA GLY A 277 -3.70 34.02 -38.18
C GLY A 277 -4.81 33.14 -37.61
N VAL A 278 -4.99 31.95 -38.17
CA VAL A 278 -5.80 30.88 -37.60
C VAL A 278 -4.92 29.70 -37.16
N VAL A 279 -5.50 28.80 -36.36
CA VAL A 279 -4.88 27.51 -36.01
C VAL A 279 -5.27 26.48 -37.07
N THR A 280 -4.29 25.75 -37.58
CA THR A 280 -4.44 24.65 -38.55
C THR A 280 -4.02 23.32 -37.93
N THR A 281 -4.44 22.21 -38.54
CA THR A 281 -4.03 20.85 -38.15
C THR A 281 -3.59 20.04 -39.36
N ASP A 282 -2.68 19.10 -39.17
CA ASP A 282 -2.46 17.99 -40.11
C ASP A 282 -3.29 16.75 -39.73
N ALA A 283 -3.07 15.64 -40.45
CA ALA A 283 -3.78 14.37 -40.24
C ALA A 283 -3.36 13.62 -38.97
N ASP A 284 -2.19 13.93 -38.41
CA ASP A 284 -1.67 13.34 -37.16
C ASP A 284 -2.09 14.15 -35.92
N GLY A 285 -2.81 15.26 -36.11
CA GLY A 285 -3.29 16.15 -35.04
C GLY A 285 -2.26 17.17 -34.56
N ASN A 286 -1.19 17.43 -35.34
CA ASN A 286 -0.23 18.49 -34.99
C ASN A 286 -0.83 19.86 -35.29
N LEU A 287 -0.86 20.75 -34.28
CA LEU A 287 -1.36 22.12 -34.43
C LEU A 287 -0.24 23.08 -34.87
N ALA A 288 -0.58 23.97 -35.79
CA ALA A 288 0.27 25.08 -36.24
C ALA A 288 -0.56 26.36 -36.42
N SER A 289 0.11 27.50 -36.62
CA SER A 289 -0.56 28.69 -37.17
C SER A 289 -0.34 28.74 -38.68
N ASP A 290 -1.34 29.23 -39.43
CA ASP A 290 -1.18 29.56 -40.85
C ASP A 290 -0.31 30.81 -41.11
N GLY A 291 0.10 31.54 -40.06
CA GLY A 291 0.92 32.74 -40.17
C GLY A 291 0.22 33.92 -40.86
N GLY A 292 -1.12 33.93 -40.92
CA GLY A 292 -1.89 34.95 -41.63
C GLY A 292 -2.12 34.63 -43.11
N ALA A 293 -1.75 33.44 -43.58
CA ALA A 293 -1.87 33.05 -44.99
C ALA A 293 -3.30 33.12 -45.53
N LEU A 294 -4.31 32.80 -44.71
CA LEU A 294 -5.72 32.90 -45.10
C LEU A 294 -6.26 34.34 -45.03
N GLN A 295 -5.76 35.16 -44.09
CA GLN A 295 -6.11 36.58 -43.98
C GLN A 295 -5.68 37.38 -45.22
N GLY A 296 -4.59 36.96 -45.89
CA GLY A 296 -4.14 37.54 -47.16
C GLY A 296 -4.84 37.01 -48.41
N GLN A 297 -5.89 36.18 -48.29
CA GLN A 297 -6.66 35.63 -49.41
C GLN A 297 -8.14 36.05 -49.41
N VAL A 298 -8.54 36.92 -48.49
CA VAL A 298 -9.92 37.43 -48.38
C VAL A 298 -9.93 38.93 -48.71
N ASP A 299 -10.02 39.21 -50.01
CA ASP A 299 -10.36 40.53 -50.59
C ASP A 299 -11.86 40.61 -50.91
#